data_AF-A0A0A8X229-F1
#
_entry.id   AF-A0A0A8X229-F1
#
_cell.length_a   1.000
_cell.length_b   1.000
_cell.length_c   1.000
_cell.angle_alpha   90.00
_cell.angle_beta   90.00
_cell.angle_gamma   90.00
#
_symmetry.space_group_name_H-M   'P 1'
#
loop_
_entity.id
_entity.type
_entity.pdbx_description
1 polymer ?
#
loop_
_entity_poly.entity_id
_entity_poly.type
_entity_poly.pdbx_seq_one_letter_code
_entity_poly.pdbx_strand_id
1 'polypeptide(L)' 'MINEEEKLIFLKELGRLIDDYKRCCDDEYQEQIYEDIMHLINVIN' A
#
# COMPACT_ATOMS: atom_id res chain seq x y z
N MET A 1 -9.89 -7.26 13.23
CA MET A 1 -9.23 -6.16 13.95
C MET A 1 -7.77 -6.54 14.01
N ILE A 2 -6.92 -5.81 13.28
CA ILE A 2 -5.49 -6.07 13.23
C ILE A 2 -4.86 -5.62 14.56
N ASN A 3 -3.85 -6.34 15.03
CA ASN A 3 -3.12 -5.97 16.24
C ASN A 3 -2.07 -4.89 15.95
N GLU A 4 -1.44 -4.33 16.99
CA GLU A 4 -0.44 -3.26 16.84
C GLU A 4 0.81 -3.69 16.06
N GLU A 5 1.23 -4.96 16.18
CA GLU A 5 2.37 -5.49 15.42
C GLU A 5 2.04 -5.61 13.93
N GLU A 6 0.85 -6.11 13.60
CA GLU A 6 0.31 -6.17 12.24
C GLU A 6 0.15 -4.78 11.64
N LYS A 7 -0.34 -3.81 12.43
CA LYS A 7 -0.49 -2.41 12.01
C LYS A 7 0.86 -1.80 11.63
N LEU A 8 1.92 -2.07 12.39
CA LEU A 8 3.26 -1.62 12.04
C LEU A 8 3.78 -2.25 10.75
N ILE A 9 3.46 -3.52 10.50
CA ILE A 9 3.82 -4.20 9.24
C ILE A 9 3.09 -3.54 8.06
N PHE A 10 1.79 -3.31 8.16
CA PHE A 10 1.02 -2.67 7.10
C PHE A 10 1.44 -1.23 6.83
N LEU A 11 1.82 -0.46 7.85
CA LEU A 11 2.38 0.88 7.64
C LEU A 11 3.70 0.87 6.85
N LYS A 12 4.57 -0.13 7.09
CA LYS A 12 5.81 -0.30 6.32
C LYS A 12 5.51 -0.67 4.88
N GLU A 13 4.55 -1.57 4.66
CA GLU A 13 4.15 -1.99 3.32
C GLU A 13 3.50 -0.85 2.54
N LEU A 14 2.66 -0.05 3.20
CA LEU A 14 2.08 1.16 2.62
C LEU A 14 3.15 2.14 2.13
N GLY A 15 4.21 2.33 2.91
CA GLY A 15 5.36 3.13 2.51
C GLY A 15 6.05 2.60 1.25
N ARG A 16 6.20 1.28 1.12
CA ARG A 16 6.80 0.64 -0.07
C ARG A 16 5.93 0.82 -1.31
N LEU A 17 4.64 0.53 -1.19
CA LEU A 17 3.70 0.69 -2.31
C LEU A 17 3.63 2.14 -2.80
N ILE A 18 3.66 3.13 -1.90
CA ILE A 18 3.71 4.55 -2.28
C ILE A 18 4.99 4.86 -3.07
N ASP A 19 6.14 4.32 -2.67
CA ASP A 19 7.39 4.51 -3.39
C ASP A 19 7.39 3.80 -4.75
N ASP A 20 6.82 2.61 -4.83
CA ASP A 20 6.67 1.86 -6.07
C ASP A 20 5.72 2.58 -7.05
N TYR A 21 4.58 3.08 -6.56
CA TYR A 21 3.64 3.88 -7.33
C TYR A 21 4.33 5.09 -7.98
N LYS A 22 5.11 5.84 -7.20
CA LYS A 22 5.86 7.02 -7.69
C LYS A 22 6.93 6.69 -8.73
N ARG A 23 7.47 5.48 -8.71
CA ARG A 23 8.56 5.04 -9.60
C ARG A 23 8.07 4.25 -10.80
N CYS A 24 6.81 3.81 -10.80
CA CYS A 24 6.22 3.03 -11.87
C CYS A 24 5.96 3.94 -13.08
N CYS A 25 6.53 3.61 -14.23
CA CYS A 25 6.32 4.32 -15.50
C CYS A 25 5.27 3.64 -16.40
N ASP A 26 4.73 2.49 -15.97
CA ASP A 26 3.70 1.75 -16.68
C ASP A 26 2.35 2.03 -16.04
N ASP A 27 1.44 2.62 -16.82
CA ASP A 27 0.16 3.12 -16.33
C ASP A 27 -0.73 1.98 -15.78
N GLU A 28 -0.69 0.79 -16.39
CA GLU A 28 -1.51 -0.36 -15.97
C GLU A 28 -1.03 -0.88 -14.61
N TYR A 29 0.29 -1.04 -14.44
CA TYR A 29 0.85 -1.44 -13.14
C TYR A 29 0.71 -0.33 -12.10
N GLN A 30 0.83 0.93 -12.48
CA GLN A 30 0.65 2.07 -11.56
C GLN A 30 -0.79 2.11 -11.00
N GLU A 31 -1.81 1.82 -11.81
CA GLU A 31 -3.20 1.70 -11.35
C GLU A 31 -3.40 0.54 -10.37
N GLN A 32 -2.83 -0.63 -10.66
CA GLN A 32 -2.88 -1.79 -9.75
C GLN A 32 -2.23 -1.48 -8.38
N ILE A 33 -1.06 -0.83 -8.37
CA ILE A 33 -0.38 -0.43 -7.13
C ILE A 33 -1.26 0.55 -6.34
N TYR A 34 -1.97 1.46 -7.01
CA TYR A 34 -2.89 2.37 -6.35
C TYR A 34 -4.07 1.65 -5.71
N GLU A 35 -4.66 0.65 -6.38
CA GLU A 35 -5.72 -0.17 -5.80
C GLU A 35 -5.23 -0.90 -4.54
N ASP A 36 -4.03 -1.48 -4.57
CA ASP A 36 -3.42 -2.14 -3.42
C ASP A 36 -3.20 -1.18 -2.24
N ILE A 37 -2.73 0.05 -2.52
CA ILE A 37 -2.62 1.12 -1.51
C ILE A 37 -3.97 1.38 -0.84
N MET A 38 -5.04 1.51 -1.63
CA MET A 38 -6.37 1.79 -1.12
C MET A 38 -6.92 0.62 -0.29
N HIS A 39 -6.71 -0.62 -0.72
CA HIS A 39 -7.06 -1.81 0.05
C HIS A 39 -6.32 -1.84 1.38
N LEU A 40 -5.03 -1.54 1.39
CA LEU A 40 -4.22 -1.56 2.60
C LEU A 40 -4.63 -0.47 3.60
N ILE A 41 -4.93 0.75 3.12
CA ILE A 41 -5.49 1.84 3.94
C ILE A 41 -6.80 1.40 4.60
N ASN A 42 -7.68 0.72 3.86
CA ASN A 42 -8.95 0.22 4.39
C ASN A 42 -8.79 -0.87 5.46
N VAL A 43 -7.68 -1.62 5.44
CA VAL A 43 -7.36 -2.62 6.48
C VAL A 43 -6.78 -1.95 7.73
N ILE A 44 -6.03 -0.86 7.55
CA ILE A 44 -5.40 -0.12 8.66
C ILE A 44 -6.42 0.71 9.46
N ASN A 45 -7.44 1.25 8.78
CA ASN A 45 -8.53 2.06 9.38
C ASN A 45 -9.60 1.20 10.07
#